data_AF-A0A392TJA9-F1
#
_entry.id   AF-A0A392TJA9-F1
#
_cell.length_a   1.000
_cell.length_b   1.000
_cell.length_c   1.000
_cell.angle_alpha   90.00
_cell.angle_beta   90.00
_cell.angle_gamma   90.00
#
_symmetry.space_group_name_H-M   'P 1'
#
loop_
_entity.id
_entity.type
_entity.pdbx_description
1 polymer ?
#
loop_
_entity_poly.entity_id
_entity_poly.type
_entity_poly.pdbx_seq_one_letter_code
_entity_poly.pdbx_strand_id
1 'polypeptide(L)' 'MVHEVTASYTPQHNGLAERRNRTLLDMAGCMLKGKGMPKNYWGKAVSTAAYVLNRCPTKKLKEV' A
#
# COMPACT_ATOMS: atom_id res chain seq x y z
N MET A 1 -6.57 -1.40 22.44
CA MET A 1 -5.55 -1.26 21.37
C MET A 1 -4.20 -1.29 22.06
N VAL A 2 -3.36 -2.29 21.75
CA VAL A 2 -1.97 -2.32 22.22
C VAL A 2 -1.14 -1.64 21.15
N HIS A 3 -0.38 -0.61 21.52
CA HIS A 3 0.52 0.08 20.60
C HIS A 3 1.88 -0.60 20.65
N GLU A 4 2.16 -1.43 19.64
CA GLU A 4 3.45 -2.08 19.47
C GLU A 4 4.42 -1.12 18.79
N VAL A 5 5.50 -0.75 19.48
CA VAL A 5 6.56 0.10 18.94
C VAL A 5 7.67 -0.79 18.41
N THR A 6 8.05 -0.60 17.15
CA THR A 6 9.22 -1.26 16.59
C THR A 6 10.48 -0.80 17.32
N ALA A 7 11.27 -1.72 17.85
CA ALA A 7 12.54 -1.39 18.48
C ALA A 7 13.47 -0.66 17.49
N SER A 8 14.09 0.42 17.94
CA SER A 8 15.08 1.18 17.16
C SER A 8 16.15 0.25 16.58
N TYR A 9 16.54 0.49 15.33
CA TYR A 9 17.53 -0.33 14.59
C TYR A 9 17.11 -1.79 14.29
N THR A 10 15.82 -2.15 14.41
CA THR A 10 15.27 -3.45 13.96
C THR A 10 14.32 -3.34 12.76
N PRO A 11 14.77 -2.86 11.59
CA PRO A 11 13.93 -2.71 10.39
C PRO A 11 13.31 -4.04 9.92
N GLN A 12 13.89 -5.18 10.30
CA GLN A 12 13.37 -6.51 9.98
C GLN A 12 11.97 -6.74 10.55
N HIS A 13 11.66 -6.16 11.72
CA HIS A 13 10.33 -6.26 12.34
C HIS A 13 9.26 -5.42 11.63
N ASN A 14 9.65 -4.34 10.95
CA ASN A 14 8.73 -3.44 10.24
C ASN A 14 8.57 -3.78 8.75
N GLY A 15 9.31 -4.76 8.25
CA GLY A 15 9.43 -5.02 6.82
C GLY A 15 8.11 -5.36 6.11
N LEU A 16 7.09 -5.85 6.83
CA LEU A 16 5.76 -6.07 6.24
C LEU A 16 5.02 -4.74 6.00
N ALA A 17 5.01 -3.85 7.00
CA ALA A 17 4.37 -2.54 6.88
C ALA A 17 5.08 -1.69 5.83
N GLU A 18 6.42 -1.69 5.81
CA GLU A 18 7.22 -0.98 4.81
C GLU A 18 6.92 -1.45 3.38
N ARG A 19 6.85 -2.77 3.15
CA ARG A 19 6.49 -3.33 1.84
C ARG A 19 5.09 -2.91 1.42
N ARG A 20 4.11 -3.01 2.33
CA ARG A 20 2.72 -2.63 2.04
C ARG A 20 2.59 -1.13 1.72
N ASN A 21 3.27 -0.28 2.49
CA ASN A 21 3.27 1.17 2.25
C ASN A 21 3.93 1.53 0.92
N ARG A 22 5.04 0.87 0.56
CA ARG A 22 5.67 1.08 -0.75
C ARG A 22 4.72 0.72 -1.89
N THR A 23 4.11 -0.47 -1.86
CA THR A 23 3.15 -0.88 -2.90
C THR A 23 1.96 0.08 -3.02
N LEU A 24 1.45 0.59 -1.90
CA LEU A 24 0.34 1.55 -1.89
C LEU A 24 0.72 2.85 -2.60
N LEU A 25 1.88 3.42 -2.25
CA LEU A 25 2.35 4.68 -2.82
C LEU A 25 2.71 4.55 -4.30
N ASP A 26 3.34 3.43 -4.69
CA ASP A 26 3.65 3.13 -6.08
C ASP A 26 2.37 3.05 -6.92
N MET A 27 1.35 2.33 -6.43
CA MET A 27 0.07 2.19 -7.12
C MET A 27 -0.66 3.54 -7.27
N ALA A 28 -0.70 4.36 -6.21
CA ALA A 28 -1.29 5.69 -6.27
C ALA A 28 -0.56 6.60 -7.28
N GLY A 29 0.78 6.53 -7.30
CA GLY A 29 1.60 7.25 -8.27
C GLY A 29 1.35 6.80 -9.72
N CYS A 30 1.25 5.50 -9.96
CA CYS A 30 0.90 4.93 -11.26
C CYS A 30 -0.50 5.36 -11.72
N MET A 31 -1.49 5.38 -10.83
CA MET A 31 -2.86 5.84 -11.17
C MET A 31 -2.87 7.30 -11.63
N LEU A 32 -2.14 8.18 -10.94
CA LEU A 32 -2.07 9.60 -11.30
C LEU A 32 -1.32 9.80 -12.62
N LYS A 33 -0.14 9.19 -12.76
CA LYS A 33 0.68 9.31 -13.98
C LYS A 33 -0.03 8.71 -15.19
N GLY A 34 -0.63 7.53 -15.05
CA GLY A 34 -1.31 6.81 -16.13
C GLY A 34 -2.55 7.53 -16.67
N LYS A 35 -3.15 8.44 -15.89
CA LYS A 35 -4.30 9.26 -16.31
C LYS A 35 -3.97 10.75 -16.47
N GLY A 36 -2.70 11.15 -16.33
CA GLY A 36 -2.29 12.57 -16.40
C GLY A 36 -2.98 13.44 -15.35
N MET A 37 -3.35 12.87 -14.20
CA MET A 37 -4.20 13.50 -13.21
C MET A 37 -3.38 14.45 -12.32
N PRO A 38 -3.84 15.68 -12.04
CA PRO A 38 -3.06 16.62 -11.27
C PRO A 38 -2.92 16.20 -9.79
N LYS A 39 -1.85 16.65 -9.13
CA LYS A 39 -1.45 16.18 -7.78
C LYS A 39 -2.50 16.39 -6.69
N ASN A 40 -3.42 17.32 -6.89
CA ASN A 40 -4.59 17.58 -6.05
C ASN A 40 -5.48 16.35 -5.88
N TYR A 41 -5.41 15.36 -6.78
CA TYR A 41 -6.12 14.09 -6.65
C TYR A 41 -5.37 13.04 -5.80
N TRP A 42 -4.20 13.37 -5.24
CA TRP A 42 -3.37 12.42 -4.49
C TRP A 42 -4.13 11.65 -3.41
N GLY A 43 -4.92 12.34 -2.58
CA GLY A 43 -5.74 11.70 -1.55
C GLY A 43 -6.71 10.66 -2.12
N LYS A 44 -7.43 11.00 -3.20
CA LYS A 44 -8.35 10.07 -3.87
C LYS A 44 -7.61 8.88 -4.50
N ALA A 45 -6.44 9.12 -5.10
CA ALA A 45 -5.62 8.07 -5.68
C ALA A 45 -5.13 7.07 -4.61
N VAL A 46 -4.66 7.56 -3.46
CA VAL A 46 -4.24 6.72 -2.32
C VAL A 46 -5.42 5.92 -1.76
N SER A 47 -6.59 6.55 -1.54
CA SER A 47 -7.79 5.84 -1.07
C SER A 47 -8.23 4.74 -2.05
N THR A 48 -8.14 5.01 -3.36
CA THR A 48 -8.49 4.03 -4.40
C THR A 48 -7.49 2.89 -4.45
N ALA A 49 -6.19 3.19 -4.39
CA ALA A 49 -5.13 2.19 -4.31
C ALA A 49 -5.29 1.28 -3.08
N ALA A 50 -5.61 1.86 -1.90
CA ALA A 50 -5.88 1.09 -0.69
C ALA A 50 -7.10 0.19 -0.85
N TYR A 51 -8.19 0.71 -1.45
CA TYR A 51 -9.39 -0.07 -1.73
C TYR A 51 -9.09 -1.28 -2.62
N VAL A 52 -8.32 -1.09 -3.70
CA VAL A 52 -7.94 -2.18 -4.61
C VAL A 52 -7.05 -3.19 -3.90
N LEU A 53 -5.99 -2.74 -3.22
CA LEU A 53 -5.03 -3.62 -2.53
C LEU A 53 -5.66 -4.46 -1.41
N ASN A 54 -6.67 -3.93 -0.73
CA ASN A 54 -7.37 -4.63 0.34
C ASN A 54 -8.41 -5.64 -0.17
N ARG A 55 -8.84 -5.52 -1.44
CA ARG A 55 -9.88 -6.38 -2.05
C ARG A 55 -9.32 -7.38 -3.05
N CYS A 56 -8.15 -7.11 -3.65
CA CYS A 56 -7.50 -8.04 -4.56
C CYS A 56 -6.79 -9.16 -3.78
N PRO A 57 -7.08 -10.44 -4.06
CA PRO A 57 -6.33 -11.54 -3.49
C PRO A 57 -4.88 -11.48 -4.00
N THR A 58 -3.93 -11.41 -3.07
CA THR A 58 -2.48 -11.38 -3.37
C THR A 58 -1.81 -12.75 -3.18
N LYS A 59 -2.51 -13.72 -2.59
CA LYS A 59 -2.08 -15.12 -2.52
C LYS A 59 -2.60 -15.86 -3.74
N LYS A 60 -1.82 -16.82 -4.29
CA LYS A 60 -2.33 -17.79 -5.27
C LYS A 60 -3.65 -18.34 -4.74
N LEU A 61 -4.68 -18.33 -5.59
CA LEU A 61 -5.90 -19.10 -5.31
C LEU A 61 -5.46 -20.55 -5.09
N LYS A 62 -5.90 -21.17 -4.00
CA LYS A 62 -5.74 -22.62 -3.88
C LYS A 62 -6.57 -23.23 -5.00
N GLU A 63 -5.94 -24.03 -5.84
CA GLU A 63 -6.69 -24.91 -6.75
C GLU A 63 -7.57 -25.80 -5.87
N VAL A 64 -8.88 -25.78 -6.15
CA VAL A 64 -9.89 -26.62 -5.50
C VAL A 64 -9.89 -27.96 -6.20
#